data_AF-A0A6J7DDV0-F1
#
_entry.id   AF-A0A6J7DDV0-F1
#
_cell.length_a   1.000
_cell.length_b   1.000
_cell.length_c   1.000
_cell.angle_alpha   90.00
_cell.angle_beta   90.00
_cell.angle_gamma   90.00
#
_symmetry.space_group_name_H-M   'P 1'
#
loop_
_entity.id
_entity.type
_entity.pdbx_description
1 polymer ?
#
loop_
_entity_poly.entity_id
_entity_poly.type
_entity_poly.pdbx_seq_one_letter_code
_entity_poly.pdbx_strand_id
1 'polypeptide(L)' 'MKRSIELSISCSDCIRQSTPDCDDCLVSYVIGETPDQLTMTGSELAVAELLSSEGLVPSLKFVELRSTKDVRRD' A
#
# COMPACT_ATOMS: atom_id res chain seq x y z
N MET A 1 5.16 21.41 -0.81
CA MET A 1 5.49 20.30 -1.73
C MET A 1 5.10 19.01 -1.03
N LYS A 2 4.12 18.25 -1.55
CA LYS A 2 3.67 16.99 -0.93
C LYS A 2 4.59 15.87 -1.41
N ARG A 3 5.31 15.22 -0.49
CA ARG A 3 6.04 13.98 -0.78
C ARG A 3 5.01 12.89 -1.08
N SER A 4 5.19 12.20 -2.19
CA SER A 4 4.43 11.00 -2.55
C SER A 4 5.14 9.78 -1.99
N ILE A 5 4.39 9.00 -1.21
CA ILE A 5 4.77 7.75 -0.56
C ILE A 5 4.25 6.64 -1.45
N GLU A 6 5.12 5.80 -2.00
CA GLU A 6 4.70 4.61 -2.75
C GLU A 6 4.83 3.36 -1.89
N LEU A 7 4.05 2.32 -2.18
CA LEU A 7 4.08 1.10 -1.41
C LEU A 7 4.03 -0.20 -2.17
N SER A 8 4.76 -1.18 -1.68
CA SER A 8 4.75 -2.53 -2.23
C SER A 8 4.61 -3.58 -1.12
N ILE A 9 3.73 -4.55 -1.36
CA ILE A 9 3.53 -5.73 -0.52
C ILE A 9 3.90 -6.95 -1.38
N SER A 10 4.92 -7.70 -0.97
CA SER A 10 5.30 -8.97 -1.62
C SER A 10 4.63 -10.14 -0.90
N CYS A 11 3.65 -10.78 -1.54
CA CYS A 11 2.99 -11.97 -1.00
C CYS A 11 3.88 -13.21 -1.00
N SER A 12 4.88 -13.28 -1.88
CA SER A 12 5.87 -14.37 -1.91
C SER A 12 6.84 -14.32 -0.75
N ASP A 13 7.11 -13.12 -0.20
CA ASP A 13 8.01 -12.92 0.93
C ASP A 13 7.26 -12.68 2.25
N CYS A 14 5.94 -12.82 2.24
CA CYS A 14 5.10 -12.57 3.40
C CYS A 14 5.26 -13.70 4.43
N ILE A 15 5.63 -13.36 5.67
CA ILE A 15 5.79 -14.34 6.75
C ILE A 15 4.48 -15.07 7.13
N ARG A 16 3.33 -14.52 6.73
CA ARG A 16 1.99 -15.10 6.93
C ARG A 16 1.49 -15.85 5.68
N GLN A 17 2.34 -16.03 4.66
CA GLN A 17 1.98 -16.77 3.46
C GLN A 17 1.50 -18.18 3.83
N SER A 18 0.47 -18.65 3.14
CA SER A 18 -0.12 -20.00 3.30
C SER A 18 -0.74 -20.26 4.67
N THR A 19 -1.14 -19.21 5.40
CA THR A 19 -1.97 -19.32 6.59
C THR A 19 -3.40 -18.83 6.29
N PRO A 20 -4.39 -19.15 7.15
CA PRO A 20 -5.75 -18.63 7.00
C PRO A 20 -5.84 -17.09 7.02
N ASP A 21 -4.80 -16.40 7.50
CA ASP A 21 -4.73 -14.92 7.49
C ASP A 21 -4.66 -14.34 6.06
N CYS A 22 -4.39 -15.18 5.06
CA CYS A 22 -4.47 -14.79 3.65
C CYS A 22 -5.92 -14.70 3.15
N ASP A 23 -6.88 -15.39 3.78
CA ASP A 23 -8.27 -15.44 3.31
C ASP A 23 -9.02 -14.14 3.62
N ASP A 24 -8.57 -13.41 4.64
CA ASP A 24 -9.09 -12.14 5.14
C ASP A 24 -8.09 -10.98 4.96
N CYS A 25 -7.02 -11.18 4.18
CA CYS A 25 -6.02 -10.16 3.88
C CYS A 25 -6.56 -9.05 2.96
N LEU A 26 -6.14 -7.80 3.20
CA LEU A 26 -6.42 -6.63 2.34
C LEU A 26 -6.10 -6.92 0.87
N VAL A 27 -5.00 -7.63 0.62
CA VAL A 27 -4.57 -8.07 -0.70
C VAL A 27 -5.66 -8.90 -1.41
N SER A 28 -6.17 -9.92 -0.74
CA SER A 28 -7.20 -10.84 -1.26
C SER A 28 -8.54 -10.14 -1.45
N TYR A 29 -8.85 -9.16 -0.59
CA TYR A 29 -10.13 -8.47 -0.58
C TYR A 29 -10.21 -7.28 -1.55
N VAL A 30 -9.11 -6.57 -1.78
CA VAL A 30 -9.11 -5.31 -2.54
C VAL A 30 -8.86 -5.52 -4.04
N ILE A 31 -8.11 -6.55 -4.45
CA ILE A 31 -7.70 -6.65 -5.86
C ILE A 31 -8.31 -7.84 -6.62
N GLY A 32 -8.88 -8.82 -5.93
CA GLY A 32 -9.07 -10.12 -6.58
C GLY A 32 -7.69 -10.75 -6.76
N GLU A 33 -7.18 -10.87 -7.99
CA GLU A 33 -5.78 -11.24 -8.14
C GLU A 33 -4.87 -10.06 -7.75
N THR A 34 -4.16 -10.20 -6.65
CA THR A 34 -3.24 -9.21 -6.08
C THR A 34 -2.33 -8.60 -7.16
N PRO A 35 -2.26 -7.27 -7.32
CA PRO A 35 -1.36 -6.64 -8.26
C PRO A 35 0.01 -6.61 -7.59
N ASP A 36 1.07 -6.77 -8.39
CA ASP A 36 2.42 -6.70 -7.85
C ASP A 36 2.71 -5.34 -7.16
N GLN A 37 1.98 -4.29 -7.53
CA GLN A 37 2.10 -2.95 -6.95
C GLN A 37 0.79 -2.15 -7.02
N LEU A 38 0.51 -1.38 -5.96
CA LEU A 38 -0.54 -0.35 -5.93
C LEU A 38 0.09 1.01 -5.63
N THR A 39 0.04 1.94 -6.58
CA THR A 39 0.52 3.31 -6.41
C THR A 39 -0.66 4.24 -6.12
N MET A 40 -0.56 5.01 -5.04
CA MET A 40 -1.56 6.01 -4.66
C MET A 40 -0.95 7.41 -4.69
N THR A 41 -1.73 8.38 -5.15
CA THR A 41 -1.42 9.81 -5.00
C THR A 41 -1.57 10.23 -3.54
N GLY A 42 -0.93 11.34 -3.17
CA GLY A 42 -1.06 11.87 -1.81
C GLY A 42 -2.50 12.27 -1.41
N SER A 43 -3.37 12.56 -2.37
CA SER A 43 -4.80 12.79 -2.12
C SER A 43 -5.56 11.50 -1.84
N GLU A 44 -5.27 10.42 -2.57
CA GLU A 44 -5.89 9.12 -2.35
C GLU A 44 -5.45 8.52 -1.02
N LEU A 45 -4.17 8.69 -0.66
CA LEU A 45 -3.66 8.30 0.65
C LEU A 45 -4.42 9.00 1.78
N ALA A 46 -4.64 10.33 1.68
CA ALA A 46 -5.36 11.08 2.70
C ALA A 46 -6.82 10.59 2.88
N VAL A 47 -7.47 10.17 1.78
CA VAL A 47 -8.81 9.58 1.84
C VAL A 47 -8.77 8.22 2.51
N ALA A 48 -7.78 7.37 2.19
CA ALA A 48 -7.66 6.05 2.82
C ALA A 48 -7.34 6.14 4.32
N GLU A 49 -6.53 7.11 4.74
CA GLU A 49 -6.28 7.40 6.15
C GLU A 49 -7.55 7.85 6.88
N LEU A 50 -8.35 8.72 6.27
CA LEU A 50 -9.64 9.14 6.84
C LEU A 50 -10.60 7.96 7.02
N LEU A 51 -10.72 7.09 6.01
CA LEU A 51 -11.57 5.90 6.13
C LEU A 51 -11.05 4.94 7.21
N SER A 52 -9.72 4.85 7.36
CA SER A 52 -9.09 4.03 8.40
C SER A 52 -9.35 4.57 9.80
N SER A 53 -9.30 5.90 10.00
CA SER A 53 -9.55 6.52 11.30
C SER A 53 -11.00 6.35 11.77
N GLU A 54 -11.94 6.26 10.82
CA GLU A 54 -13.35 5.98 11.09
C GLU A 54 -13.67 4.48 11.20
N GLY A 55 -12.66 3.60 11.04
CA GLY A 55 -12.83 2.15 11.11
C GLY A 55 -13.60 1.53 9.93
N LEU A 56 -13.76 2.28 8.83
CA LEU A 56 -14.44 1.83 7.62
C LEU A 56 -13.56 0.91 6.76
N VAL A 57 -12.23 1.05 6.87
CA VAL A 57 -11.25 0.18 6.23
C VAL A 57 -10.11 -0.14 7.21
N PRO A 58 -9.40 -1.27 7.04
CA PRO A 58 -8.20 -1.56 7.82
C PRO A 58 -7.12 -0.51 7.61
N SER A 59 -6.33 -0.24 8.65
CA SER A 59 -5.17 0.65 8.52
C SER A 59 -4.18 0.11 7.50
N LEU A 60 -3.76 0.98 6.58
CA LEU A 60 -2.81 0.60 5.55
C LEU A 60 -1.43 0.35 6.19
N LYS A 61 -0.89 -0.86 6.02
CA LYS A 61 0.44 -1.23 6.53
C LYS A 61 1.45 -1.11 5.43
N PHE A 62 2.24 -0.05 5.48
CA PHE A 62 2.84 0.45 4.26
C PHE A 62 4.30 0.94 4.41
N VAL A 63 5.21 0.60 3.47
CA VAL A 63 6.59 1.10 3.35
C VAL A 63 6.74 2.24 2.33
N GLU A 64 7.17 3.43 2.75
CA GLU A 64 7.53 4.54 1.84
C GLU A 64 8.63 4.18 0.83
N LEU A 65 8.28 4.03 -0.44
CA LEU A 65 9.24 4.02 -1.55
C LEU A 65 9.60 5.48 -1.90
N ARG A 66 10.87 5.83 -1.68
CA ARG A 66 11.41 7.13 -2.11
C ARG A 66 11.76 7.08 -3.59
N SER A 67 11.08 7.90 -4.40
CA SER A 67 11.44 8.09 -5.81
C SER A 67 12.83 8.71 -5.94
N THR A 68 13.72 8.05 -6.69
CA THR A 68 15.11 8.49 -6.96
C THR A 68 15.22 9.52 -8.09
N LYS A 69 14.11 10.12 -8.55
CA LYS A 69 14.08 11.08 -9.66
C LYS A 69 14.68 12.48 -9.37
N ASP A 70 15.49 12.61 -8.33
CA ASP A 70 16.15 13.87 -7.93
C ASP A 70 17.69 13.81 -8.11
N VAL A 71 18.17 13.22 -9.22
CA VAL A 71 19.58 13.30 -9.62
C VAL A 71 19.69 13.85 -11.04
N ARG A 72 20.06 15.14 -11.10
CA ARG A 72 20.50 15.97 -12.24
C ARG A 72 19.40 16.71 -13.02
N ARG A 73 19.34 18.01 -12.76
CA ARG A 73 19.32 19.01 -13.83
C ARG A 73 20.21 20.18 -13.40
N ASP A 74 21.27 20.39 -14.19
CA ASP A 74 22.17 21.54 -14.14
C ASP A 74 21.43 22.88 -14.24
#